data_AF-A0A1I5WDH8-F1
#
_entry.id   AF-A0A1I5WDH8-F1
#
_cell.length_a   1.000
_cell.length_b   1.000
_cell.length_c   1.000
_cell.angle_alpha   90.00
_cell.angle_beta   90.00
_cell.angle_gamma   90.00
#
_symmetry.space_group_name_H-M   'P 1'
#
loop_
_entity.id
_entity.type
_entity.pdbx_description
1 polymer ?
#
loop_
_entity_poly.entity_id
_entity_poly.type
_entity_poly.pdbx_seq_one_letter_code
_entity_poly.pdbx_strand_id
1 'polypeptide(L)'
;MQDHELIERPGRGWTPWKEGTGGSDIDKVWWAARCLHFAKLNVSCWFDGSDLVGIEHWGYRRQQWCMKRPPADHPPMPEVYRLERERERQEALDRIRIAAQTRPLAAIERTGKRQSAPDVSAVWNSGRQERAL
;
A
#
# COMPACT_ATOMS: atom_id res chain seq x y z
N MET A 1 -3.98 9.86 38.96
CA MET A 1 -3.23 9.67 37.70
C MET A 1 -3.49 10.88 36.85
N GLN A 2 -2.51 11.77 36.75
CA GLN A 2 -2.62 13.00 35.97
C GLN A 2 -2.34 12.72 34.50
N ASP A 3 -2.89 13.58 33.64
CA ASP A 3 -2.89 13.40 32.19
C ASP A 3 -1.47 13.33 31.57
N HIS A 4 -0.49 13.93 32.25
CA HIS A 4 0.92 13.92 31.86
C HIS A 4 1.72 12.71 32.38
N GLU A 5 1.13 11.92 33.28
CA GLU A 5 1.70 10.67 33.81
C GLU A 5 1.37 9.47 32.89
N LEU A 6 0.48 9.67 31.91
CA LEU A 6 0.16 8.68 30.89
C LEU A 6 1.28 8.63 29.84
N ILE A 7 2.30 7.81 30.11
CA ILE A 7 3.50 7.60 29.29
C ILE A 7 3.16 7.15 27.85
N GLU A 8 1.94 6.64 27.64
CA GLU A 8 1.52 6.00 26.39
C GLU A 8 0.58 6.83 25.51
N ARG A 9 0.53 8.16 25.69
CA ARG A 9 -0.25 9.00 24.77
C ARG A 9 0.36 8.98 23.35
N PRO A 10 -0.47 8.83 22.30
CA PRO A 10 -0.05 9.02 20.90
C PRO A 10 0.53 10.44 20.73
N GLY A 11 1.85 10.54 20.83
CA GLY A 11 2.58 11.80 20.85
C GLY A 11 4.02 11.62 21.33
N ARG A 12 4.25 10.99 22.48
CA ARG A 12 5.62 10.70 22.97
C ARG A 12 6.02 9.28 22.58
N GLY A 13 7.09 9.14 21.79
CA GLY A 13 7.58 7.84 21.32
C GLY A 13 6.81 7.22 20.14
N TRP A 14 5.73 7.89 19.70
CA TRP A 14 4.97 7.55 18.51
C TRP A 14 5.44 8.36 17.31
N THR A 15 5.54 7.71 16.15
CA THR A 15 5.94 8.33 14.88
C THR A 15 4.69 8.61 14.05
N PRO A 16 4.46 9.84 13.57
CA PRO A 16 3.37 10.13 12.65
C PRO A 16 3.64 9.51 11.28
N TRP A 17 2.58 9.08 10.57
CA TRP A 17 2.71 8.74 9.17
C TRP A 17 3.18 9.96 8.38
N LYS A 18 4.17 9.77 7.49
CA LYS A 18 4.56 10.81 6.54
C LYS A 18 3.46 10.99 5.50
N GLU A 19 3.06 9.92 4.80
CA GLU A 19 1.94 9.82 3.84
C GLU A 19 1.57 8.34 3.62
N GLY A 20 0.33 8.00 3.22
CA GLY A 20 -0.07 6.65 2.78
C GLY A 20 -0.64 5.72 3.86
N THR A 21 -0.96 4.46 3.52
CA THR A 21 -1.50 3.47 4.47
C THR A 21 -0.40 2.95 5.40
N GLY A 22 -0.60 3.20 6.69
CA GLY A 22 0.35 2.93 7.75
C GLY A 22 0.65 1.47 7.99
N GLY A 23 -0.34 0.60 7.75
CA GLY A 23 -0.20 -0.84 7.98
C GLY A 23 1.03 -1.43 7.29
N SER A 24 1.38 -0.96 6.10
CA SER A 24 2.53 -1.49 5.36
C SER A 24 3.88 -1.19 6.01
N ASP A 25 3.98 -0.10 6.79
CA ASP A 25 5.20 0.26 7.50
C ASP A 25 5.25 -0.38 8.89
N ILE A 26 4.10 -0.51 9.57
CA ILE A 26 4.01 -1.29 10.81
C ILE A 26 4.44 -2.73 10.55
N ASP A 27 3.92 -3.34 9.49
CA ASP A 27 4.20 -4.74 9.17
C ASP A 27 5.68 -5.02 8.86
N LYS A 28 6.45 -4.01 8.41
CA LYS A 28 7.90 -4.12 8.17
C LYS A 28 8.71 -4.04 9.46
N VAL A 29 8.31 -3.12 10.34
CA VAL A 29 9.03 -2.81 11.58
C VAL A 29 8.61 -3.80 12.66
N TRP A 30 7.33 -3.82 13.00
CA TRP A 30 6.69 -4.67 14.00
C TRP A 30 6.15 -5.94 13.34
N TRP A 31 7.04 -6.72 12.75
CA TRP A 31 6.70 -7.89 11.94
C TRP A 31 5.91 -8.98 12.68
N ALA A 32 6.08 -9.06 14.01
CA ALA A 32 5.37 -9.99 14.88
C ALA A 32 3.97 -9.48 15.30
N ALA A 33 3.70 -8.19 15.12
CA ALA A 33 2.48 -7.59 15.61
C ALA A 33 1.24 -8.06 14.83
N ARG A 34 0.12 -8.18 15.53
CA ARG A 34 -1.17 -8.59 14.97
C ARG A 34 -2.14 -7.43 14.94
N CYS A 35 -2.79 -7.27 13.79
CA CYS A 35 -3.77 -6.23 13.54
C CYS A 35 -5.17 -6.66 14.03
N LEU A 36 -5.81 -5.80 14.82
CA LEU A 36 -7.21 -5.88 15.20
C LEU A 36 -7.95 -4.68 14.64
N HIS A 37 -8.99 -4.93 13.86
CA HIS A 37 -9.79 -3.89 13.24
C HIS A 37 -11.10 -3.64 14.00
N PHE A 38 -11.34 -2.38 14.36
CA PHE A 38 -12.54 -1.91 15.04
C PHE A 38 -13.42 -1.13 14.06
N ALA A 39 -14.28 -1.85 13.33
CA ALA A 39 -15.09 -1.29 12.24
C ALA A 39 -15.94 -0.07 12.65
N LYS A 40 -16.57 -0.10 13.83
CA LYS A 40 -17.39 1.01 14.33
C LYS A 40 -16.61 2.30 14.56
N LEU A 41 -15.33 2.18 14.92
CA LEU A 41 -14.43 3.32 15.14
C LEU A 41 -13.63 3.66 13.89
N ASN A 42 -13.67 2.80 12.87
CA ASN A 42 -12.86 2.87 11.67
C ASN A 42 -11.36 2.98 12.01
N VAL A 43 -10.90 2.16 12.96
CA VAL A 43 -9.50 2.14 13.44
C VAL A 43 -8.98 0.72 13.42
N SER A 44 -7.74 0.56 12.97
CA SER A 44 -6.97 -0.67 13.12
C SER A 44 -5.85 -0.45 14.14
N CYS A 45 -5.65 -1.41 15.04
CA CYS A 45 -4.60 -1.38 16.06
C CYS A 45 -3.69 -2.59 15.89
N TRP A 46 -2.37 -2.41 16.06
CA TRP A 46 -1.37 -3.46 16.00
C TRP A 46 -0.81 -3.73 17.39
N PHE A 47 -0.80 -5.00 17.77
CA PHE A 47 -0.30 -5.47 19.06
C PHE A 47 0.86 -6.44 18.87
N ASP A 48 2.01 -6.14 19.47
CA ASP A 48 3.12 -7.09 19.61
C ASP A 48 3.04 -7.69 21.02
N GLY A 49 2.55 -8.92 21.11
CA GLY A 49 2.14 -9.50 22.40
C GLY A 49 1.01 -8.67 23.05
N SER A 50 1.27 -8.11 24.22
CA SER A 50 0.34 -7.21 24.94
C SER A 50 0.49 -5.75 24.56
N ASP A 51 1.53 -5.39 23.81
CA ASP A 51 1.92 -3.99 23.65
C ASP A 51 1.29 -3.40 22.40
N LEU A 52 0.54 -2.30 22.57
CA LEU A 52 0.01 -1.53 21.45
C LEU A 52 1.17 -0.77 20.77
N VAL A 53 1.52 -1.18 19.55
CA VAL A 53 2.66 -0.66 18.79
C VAL A 53 2.26 0.15 17.57
N GLY A 54 1.02 0.03 17.11
CA GLY A 54 0.56 0.74 15.91
C GLY A 54 -0.93 1.07 15.95
N ILE A 55 -1.31 2.21 15.38
CA ILE A 55 -2.71 2.64 15.23
C ILE A 55 -2.87 3.28 13.86
N GLU A 56 -3.83 2.80 13.08
CA GLU A 56 -4.22 3.37 11.80
C GLU A 56 -5.69 3.78 11.85
N HIS A 57 -5.94 5.06 11.64
CA HIS A 57 -7.30 5.59 11.48
C HIS A 57 -7.67 5.55 10.00
N TRP A 58 -8.81 4.95 9.70
CA TRP A 58 -9.38 4.89 8.37
C TRP A 58 -10.35 6.07 8.18
N GLY A 59 -10.33 6.72 7.02
CA GLY A 59 -11.31 7.75 6.64
C GLY A 59 -10.98 9.19 7.05
N TYR A 60 -11.99 9.94 7.54
CA TYR A 60 -12.01 11.41 7.59
C TYR A 60 -11.03 12.06 8.59
N ARG A 61 -10.51 11.30 9.57
CA ARG A 61 -9.52 11.86 10.50
C ARG A 61 -8.17 11.92 9.81
N ARG A 62 -7.47 13.05 9.95
CA ARG A 62 -6.07 13.16 9.52
C ARG A 62 -5.28 12.04 10.17
N GLN A 63 -4.41 11.40 9.39
CA GLN A 63 -3.45 10.43 9.93
C GLN A 63 -2.63 11.13 11.01
N GLN A 64 -2.77 10.66 12.24
CA GLN A 64 -2.13 11.23 13.40
C GLN A 64 -1.45 10.08 14.14
N TRP A 65 -0.12 10.17 14.28
CA TRP A 65 0.75 9.39 15.20
C TRP A 65 0.45 7.89 15.30
N CYS A 66 1.28 7.05 14.69
CA CYS A 66 0.75 5.78 14.21
C CYS A 66 1.60 4.53 14.41
N MET A 67 2.89 4.65 14.75
CA MET A 67 3.60 3.51 15.35
C MET A 67 4.61 3.93 16.40
N LYS A 68 4.76 3.12 17.45
CA LYS A 68 5.86 3.23 18.39
C LYS A 68 7.18 3.00 17.68
N ARG A 69 8.21 3.75 18.07
CA ARG A 69 9.57 3.44 17.65
C ARG A 69 9.97 2.11 18.28
N PRO A 70 10.47 1.14 17.50
CA PRO A 70 10.96 -0.11 18.07
C PRO A 70 12.13 0.16 19.03
N PRO A 71 12.27 -0.61 20.11
CA PRO A 71 13.46 -0.57 20.96
C PRO A 71 14.70 -0.96 20.14
N ALA A 72 15.88 -0.54 20.59
CA ALA A 72 17.14 -0.82 19.91
C ALA A 72 17.40 -2.33 19.73
N ASP A 73 16.92 -3.13 20.67
CA ASP A 73 17.07 -4.60 20.68
C ASP A 73 15.94 -5.34 19.96
N HIS A 74 15.07 -4.65 19.22
CA HIS A 74 14.00 -5.33 18.49
C HIS A 74 14.59 -6.28 17.45
N PRO A 75 14.26 -7.59 17.50
CA PRO A 75 14.78 -8.55 16.53
C PRO A 75 14.41 -8.16 15.09
N PRO A 76 15.35 -8.27 14.14
CA PRO A 76 15.02 -8.06 12.74
C PRO A 76 14.00 -9.11 12.27
N MET A 77 13.21 -8.77 11.26
CA MET A 77 12.28 -9.71 10.64
C MET A 77 13.04 -10.97 10.19
N PRO A 78 12.65 -12.17 10.65
CA PRO A 78 13.28 -13.42 10.23
C PRO A 78 13.19 -13.62 8.72
N GLU A 79 14.24 -14.19 8.14
CA GLU A 79 14.38 -14.33 6.69
C GLU A 79 13.27 -15.20 6.06
N VAL A 80 12.80 -16.21 6.79
CA VAL A 80 11.67 -17.06 6.39
C VAL A 80 10.41 -16.23 6.12
N TYR A 81 10.06 -15.31 7.02
CA TYR A 81 8.89 -14.44 6.86
C TYR A 81 9.09 -13.39 5.77
N ARG A 82 10.33 -12.92 5.58
CA ARG A 82 10.65 -12.01 4.47
C ARG A 82 10.38 -12.68 3.12
N LEU A 83 10.86 -13.92 2.95
CA LEU A 83 10.67 -14.71 1.73
C LEU A 83 9.20 -15.04 1.47
N GLU A 84 8.46 -15.42 2.52
CA GLU A 84 7.02 -15.71 2.42
C GLU A 84 6.23 -14.47 1.97
N ARG A 85 6.51 -13.31 2.55
CA ARG A 85 5.84 -12.06 2.15
C ARG A 85 6.24 -11.57 0.76
N GLU A 86 7.49 -11.77 0.35
CA GLU A 86 7.93 -11.48 -1.01
C GLU A 86 7.19 -12.35 -2.03
N ARG A 87 7.02 -13.64 -1.70
CA ARG A 87 6.22 -14.57 -2.49
C ARG A 87 4.75 -14.14 -2.58
N GLU A 88 4.10 -13.82 -1.46
CA GLU A 88 2.70 -13.33 -1.47
C GLU A 88 2.54 -12.08 -2.33
N ARG A 89 3.49 -11.15 -2.24
CA ARG A 89 3.51 -9.94 -3.06
C ARG A 89 3.67 -10.26 -4.54
N GLN A 90 4.56 -11.18 -4.87
CA GLN A 90 4.77 -11.62 -6.25
C GLN A 90 3.53 -12.30 -6.80
N GLU A 91 2.90 -13.20 -6.02
CA GLU A 91 1.65 -13.86 -6.42
C GLU A 91 0.50 -12.86 -6.63
N ALA A 92 0.40 -11.80 -5.81
CA ALA A 92 -0.59 -10.75 -6.01
C ALA A 92 -0.34 -9.95 -7.30
N LEU A 93 0.92 -9.60 -7.58
CA LEU A 93 1.31 -8.95 -8.84
C LEU A 93 1.04 -9.85 -10.05
N ASP A 94 1.32 -11.15 -9.93
CA ASP A 94 1.08 -12.13 -10.99
C ASP A 94 -0.42 -12.30 -11.25
N ARG A 95 -1.28 -12.32 -10.22
CA ARG A 95 -2.75 -12.29 -10.40
C ARG A 95 -3.21 -11.07 -11.18
N ILE A 96 -2.67 -9.89 -10.86
CA ILE A 96 -2.98 -8.64 -11.56
C ILE A 96 -2.51 -8.71 -13.01
N ARG A 97 -1.27 -9.19 -13.22
CA ARG A 97 -0.68 -9.33 -14.56
C ARG A 97 -1.47 -10.30 -15.43
N ILE A 98 -1.83 -11.47 -14.91
CA ILE A 98 -2.67 -12.45 -15.60
C ILE A 98 -4.01 -11.81 -15.94
N ALA A 99 -4.70 -11.21 -14.97
CA ALA A 99 -5.99 -10.55 -15.21
C ALA A 99 -5.89 -9.42 -16.27
N ALA A 100 -4.78 -8.67 -16.30
CA ALA A 100 -4.54 -7.65 -17.31
C ALA A 100 -4.30 -8.23 -18.71
N GLN A 101 -3.72 -9.43 -18.83
CA GLN A 101 -3.53 -10.13 -20.10
C GLN A 101 -4.80 -10.85 -20.58
N THR A 102 -5.62 -11.39 -19.67
CA THR A 102 -6.86 -12.08 -20.05
C THR A 102 -7.94 -11.11 -20.53
N ARG A 103 -8.00 -9.89 -19.98
CA ARG A 103 -8.99 -8.85 -20.35
C ARG A 103 -8.98 -8.47 -21.86
N PRO A 104 -7.84 -8.16 -22.49
CA PRO A 104 -7.79 -7.84 -23.92
C PRO A 104 -8.05 -9.08 -24.78
N LEU A 105 -7.58 -10.26 -24.38
CA LEU A 105 -7.82 -11.51 -25.12
C LEU A 105 -9.32 -11.87 -25.15
N ALA A 106 -10.00 -11.80 -24.00
CA ALA A 106 -11.44 -12.01 -23.90
C ALA A 106 -12.25 -10.95 -24.68
N ALA A 107 -11.75 -9.71 -24.76
CA ALA A 107 -12.36 -8.66 -25.57
C ALA A 107 -12.19 -8.93 -27.08
N ILE A 108 -11.04 -9.43 -27.51
CA ILE A 108 -10.75 -9.81 -28.90
C ILE A 108 -11.58 -11.03 -29.32
N GLU A 109 -11.71 -12.05 -28.46
CA GLU A 109 -12.55 -13.23 -28.72
C GLU A 109 -14.05 -12.86 -28.82
N ARG A 110 -14.56 -11.97 -27.97
CA ARG A 110 -15.96 -11.52 -28.02
C ARG A 110 -16.30 -10.67 -29.24
N THR A 111 -15.36 -9.86 -29.71
CA THR A 111 -15.63 -8.87 -30.77
C THR A 111 -15.20 -9.34 -32.15
N GLY A 112 -14.41 -10.42 -32.26
CA GLY A 112 -13.88 -10.96 -33.52
C GLY A 112 -12.94 -9.99 -34.27
N LYS A 113 -12.72 -8.79 -33.75
CA LYS A 113 -11.86 -7.77 -34.35
C LYS A 113 -10.50 -7.81 -33.67
N ARG A 114 -9.50 -8.34 -34.38
CA ARG A 114 -8.11 -7.99 -34.07
C ARG A 114 -7.99 -6.47 -34.18
N GLN A 115 -7.56 -5.81 -33.11
CA GLN A 115 -7.16 -4.41 -33.20
C GLN A 115 -6.00 -4.33 -34.18
N SER A 116 -6.26 -3.79 -35.38
CA SER A 116 -5.21 -3.43 -36.32
C SER A 116 -4.35 -2.35 -35.66
N ALA A 117 -3.03 -2.54 -35.71
CA ALA A 117 -2.10 -1.51 -35.25
C ALA A 117 -2.41 -0.18 -35.96
N PRO A 118 -2.39 0.96 -35.26
CA PRO A 118 -2.57 2.24 -35.90
C PRO A 118 -1.48 2.43 -36.96
N ASP A 119 -1.91 2.72 -38.20
CA ASP A 119 -1.01 2.99 -39.32
C ASP A 119 -0.18 4.24 -39.01
N VAL A 120 1.12 4.01 -38.75
CA VAL A 120 2.10 5.04 -38.37
C VAL A 120 2.29 6.09 -39.47
N SER A 121 1.81 5.83 -40.70
CA SER A 121 1.90 6.76 -41.83
C SER A 121 0.94 7.97 -41.73
N ALA A 122 -0.13 7.89 -40.93
CA ALA A 122 -1.15 8.95 -40.85
C ALA A 122 -0.71 10.19 -40.04
N VAL A 123 0.31 10.07 -39.19
CA VAL A 123 0.74 11.15 -38.27
C VAL A 123 1.68 12.15 -38.96
N TRP A 124 2.28 11.81 -40.11
CA TRP A 124 3.29 12.64 -40.76
C TRP A 124 2.76 13.67 -41.78
N ASN A 125 1.49 13.62 -42.15
CA ASN A 125 0.93 14.51 -43.18
C ASN A 125 0.17 15.75 -42.68
N SER A 126 -0.05 15.90 -41.36
CA SER A 126 -0.82 17.04 -40.82
C SER A 126 0.04 18.25 -40.41
N GLY A 127 1.36 18.21 -40.61
CA GLY A 127 2.29 19.22 -40.07
C GLY A 127 2.89 20.22 -41.07
N ARG A 128 2.51 20.22 -42.36
CA ARG A 128 3.28 20.93 -43.40
C ARG A 128 2.47 21.85 -44.33
N GLN A 129 1.40 22.48 -43.86
CA GLN A 129 0.61 23.38 -44.73
C GLN A 129 0.31 24.81 -44.24
N GLU A 130 0.85 25.29 -43.13
CA GLU A 130 0.61 26.69 -42.73
C GLU A 130 1.90 27.44 -42.42
N ARG A 131 2.68 27.78 -43.46
CA ARG A 131 3.55 28.99 -43.50
C ARG A 131 3.86 29.37 -44.95
N ALA A 132 2.93 30.07 -45.58
CA ALA A 132 3.24 30.98 -46.68
C ALA A 132 2.07 31.97 -46.82
N LEU A 133 2.24 33.16 -46.24
CA LEU A 133 2.02 34.49 -46.84
C LEU A 133 2.20 35.55 -45.75
#